data_AF-A0A0Q4QKV1-F1
#
_entry.id   AF-A0A0Q4QKV1-F1
#
_cell.length_a   1.000
_cell.length_b   1.000
_cell.length_c   1.000
_cell.angle_alpha   90.00
_cell.angle_beta   90.00
_cell.angle_gamma   90.00
#
_symmetry.space_group_name_H-M   'P 1'
#
loop_
_entity.id
_entity.type
_entity.pdbx_description
1 polymer ?
#
loop_
_entity_poly.entity_id
_entity_poly.type
_entity_poly.pdbx_seq_one_letter_code
_entity_poly.pdbx_strand_id
1 'polypeptide(L)'
;MYLRPVRFVDTPVGLPDGGALRLAGGMLWFAAYEVRERGGARSVVPVEAFEPWVASLSPAKAERARLLHRRITSPRTPLMLGDRVLRFDQPQVMVILNVTPDSFSDGGRHVDDPAGAAAVGVAMAAAGAALIDLGGESTRPGAATVWEGDEIARVVPVVERLAAAGVAISVDTRKAAVMAATLAAGAHLVNDVAALAYDPRALDVVAASGCPVVLMHSPAPAQGPHGCGGYRDPLLDVFDWLEARVEAVVAAGVDRAKIVVDPGIGFGKALSDNLALVNGLALFHGLGCPVMLGASRKRIIGALSNEAPADQRLGGSVALALAGVERGAQIVRVHDVAETVQAIRVWRGLRDAALVAP
;
A
#
# COMPACT_ATOMS: atom_id res chain seq x y z
N MET A 1 9.40 6.25 -20.02
CA MET A 1 7.99 6.32 -20.44
C MET A 1 7.15 5.70 -19.36
N TYR A 2 5.99 6.31 -19.09
CA TYR A 2 5.06 5.90 -18.04
C TYR A 2 3.64 5.88 -18.60
N LEU A 3 2.83 4.92 -18.15
CA LEU A 3 1.42 4.81 -18.49
C LEU A 3 0.60 4.90 -17.20
N ARG A 4 -0.22 5.93 -17.09
CA ARG A 4 -1.15 6.08 -15.98
C ARG A 4 -2.58 5.85 -16.47
N PRO A 5 -3.33 4.88 -15.91
CA PRO A 5 -4.76 4.76 -16.15
C PRO A 5 -5.50 6.05 -15.79
N VAL A 6 -6.32 6.55 -16.70
CA VAL A 6 -7.14 7.76 -16.54
C VAL A 6 -8.50 7.56 -17.23
N ARG A 7 -9.41 8.53 -17.04
CA ARG A 7 -10.81 8.43 -17.50
C ARG A 7 -11.45 7.16 -16.96
N PHE A 8 -11.46 7.06 -15.64
CA PHE A 8 -12.18 6.00 -14.96
C PHE A 8 -13.67 6.11 -15.28
N VAL A 9 -14.27 4.96 -15.58
CA VAL A 9 -15.70 4.84 -15.87
C VAL A 9 -16.32 3.91 -14.84
N ASP A 10 -17.59 4.13 -14.54
CA ASP A 10 -18.28 3.33 -13.53
C ASP A 10 -18.56 1.90 -14.01
N THR A 11 -18.77 1.75 -15.32
CA THR A 11 -19.13 0.48 -15.97
C THR A 11 -18.56 0.44 -17.39
N PRO A 12 -18.17 -0.76 -17.90
CA PRO A 12 -17.87 -0.95 -19.31
C PRO A 12 -19.13 -1.08 -20.17
N VAL A 13 -20.31 -1.25 -19.56
CA VAL A 13 -21.58 -1.43 -20.28
C VAL A 13 -21.91 -0.17 -21.09
N GLY A 14 -22.28 -0.35 -22.36
CA GLY A 14 -22.59 0.74 -23.29
C GLY A 14 -21.37 1.35 -23.99
N LEU A 15 -20.15 0.95 -23.63
CA LEU A 15 -18.94 1.30 -24.39
C LEU A 15 -18.71 0.31 -25.53
N PRO A 16 -18.04 0.74 -26.63
CA PRO A 16 -17.59 -0.18 -27.67
C PRO A 16 -16.69 -1.28 -27.09
N ASP A 17 -16.63 -2.44 -27.75
CA ASP A 17 -15.69 -3.51 -27.38
C ASP A 17 -14.25 -2.97 -27.37
N GLY A 18 -13.56 -3.15 -26.24
CA GLY A 18 -12.22 -2.58 -26.03
C GLY A 18 -12.21 -1.07 -25.69
N GLY A 19 -13.36 -0.45 -25.47
CA GLY A 19 -13.48 0.96 -25.05
C GLY A 19 -13.06 1.22 -23.60
N ALA A 20 -13.00 0.18 -22.76
CA ALA A 20 -12.47 0.24 -21.40
C ALA A 20 -11.78 -1.06 -20.99
N LEU A 21 -10.83 -0.96 -20.05
CA LEU A 21 -10.14 -2.09 -19.44
C LEU A 21 -10.30 -2.10 -17.94
N ARG A 22 -10.26 -3.31 -17.38
CA ARG A 22 -10.29 -3.53 -15.93
C ARG A 22 -8.91 -3.26 -15.34
N LEU A 23 -8.84 -2.44 -14.29
CA LEU A 23 -7.60 -2.15 -13.59
C LEU A 23 -7.23 -3.31 -12.65
N ALA A 24 -6.13 -4.00 -12.97
CA ALA A 24 -5.51 -5.04 -12.13
C ALA A 24 -6.47 -6.11 -11.60
N GLY A 25 -7.52 -6.45 -12.35
CA GLY A 25 -8.56 -7.41 -11.96
C GLY A 25 -9.51 -6.94 -10.84
N GLY A 26 -9.43 -5.67 -10.42
CA GLY A 26 -10.26 -5.07 -9.38
C GLY A 26 -11.59 -4.51 -9.89
N MET A 27 -12.29 -3.71 -9.10
CA MET A 27 -13.63 -3.20 -9.45
C MET A 27 -13.63 -1.96 -10.37
N LEU A 28 -12.46 -1.49 -10.79
CA LEU A 28 -12.32 -0.26 -11.55
C LEU A 28 -12.11 -0.50 -13.04
N TRP A 29 -12.72 0.37 -13.84
CA TRP A 29 -12.58 0.40 -15.29
C TRP A 29 -12.01 1.75 -15.73
N PHE A 30 -11.15 1.76 -16.75
CA PHE A 30 -10.58 2.99 -17.31
C PHE A 30 -10.57 2.94 -18.84
N ALA A 31 -10.74 4.10 -19.47
CA ALA A 31 -10.91 4.23 -20.92
C ALA A 31 -9.70 4.84 -21.65
N ALA A 32 -8.69 5.32 -20.92
CA ALA A 32 -7.49 5.87 -21.54
C ALA A 32 -6.24 5.72 -20.67
N TYR A 33 -5.09 5.77 -21.33
CA TYR A 33 -3.79 6.00 -20.70
C TYR A 33 -3.38 7.45 -20.85
N GLU A 34 -2.92 8.03 -19.76
CA GLU A 34 -2.06 9.19 -19.82
C GLU A 34 -0.63 8.72 -19.97
N VAL A 35 -0.01 9.12 -21.08
CA VAL A 35 1.40 8.82 -21.37
C VAL A 35 2.24 9.98 -20.86
N ARG A 36 3.28 9.66 -20.08
CA ARG A 36 4.27 10.63 -19.64
C ARG A 36 5.67 10.23 -20.09
N GLU A 37 6.46 11.24 -20.44
CA GLU A 37 7.90 11.15 -20.59
C GLU A 37 8.56 12.18 -19.68
N ARG A 38 9.71 11.84 -19.09
CA ARG A 38 10.41 12.72 -18.16
C ARG A 38 10.86 13.98 -18.91
N GLY A 39 10.39 15.14 -18.47
CA GLY A 39 10.65 16.42 -19.15
C GLY A 39 9.95 16.58 -20.51
N GLY A 40 9.08 15.64 -20.90
CA GLY A 40 8.33 15.66 -22.15
C GLY A 40 6.89 16.09 -21.98
N ALA A 41 6.18 16.21 -23.10
CA ALA A 41 4.75 16.52 -23.11
C ALA A 41 3.92 15.35 -22.56
N ARG A 42 2.81 15.68 -21.90
CA ARG A 42 1.77 14.74 -21.49
C ARG A 42 0.81 14.53 -22.67
N SER A 43 0.52 13.28 -23.00
CA SER A 43 -0.51 12.94 -23.97
C SER A 43 -1.51 11.94 -23.40
N VAL A 44 -2.66 11.80 -24.06
CA VAL A 44 -3.69 10.84 -23.69
C VAL A 44 -3.95 9.93 -24.88
N VAL A 45 -3.89 8.63 -24.64
CA VAL A 45 -4.13 7.58 -25.62
C VAL A 45 -5.36 6.78 -25.15
N PRO A 46 -6.50 6.84 -25.86
CA PRO A 46 -7.63 5.97 -25.60
C PRO A 46 -7.22 4.50 -25.62
N VAL A 47 -7.84 3.67 -24.80
CA VAL A 47 -7.55 2.23 -24.74
C VAL A 47 -7.70 1.58 -26.12
N GLU A 48 -8.77 1.89 -26.85
CA GLU A 48 -9.04 1.40 -28.20
C GLU A 48 -7.93 1.74 -29.22
N ALA A 49 -7.22 2.84 -28.98
CA ALA A 49 -6.12 3.31 -29.82
C ALA A 49 -4.75 2.82 -29.33
N PHE A 50 -4.70 1.96 -28.29
CA PHE A 50 -3.44 1.55 -27.67
C PHE A 50 -2.50 0.81 -28.63
N GLU A 51 -2.96 -0.23 -29.32
CA GLU A 51 -2.10 -0.98 -30.25
C GLU A 51 -1.66 -0.15 -31.49
N PRO A 52 -2.55 0.62 -32.16
CA PRO A 52 -2.12 1.57 -33.19
C PRO A 52 -1.08 2.57 -32.70
N TRP A 53 -1.27 3.10 -31.49
CA TRP A 53 -0.29 4.01 -30.87
C TRP A 53 1.04 3.29 -30.61
N VAL A 54 1.03 2.09 -30.04
CA VAL A 54 2.24 1.29 -29.80
C VAL A 54 2.99 1.00 -31.09
N ALA A 55 2.29 0.72 -32.19
CA ALA A 55 2.89 0.48 -33.50
C ALA A 55 3.62 1.71 -34.08
N SER A 56 3.25 2.93 -33.63
CA SER A 56 3.92 4.17 -34.04
C SER A 56 5.19 4.49 -33.23
N LEU A 57 5.45 3.76 -32.14
CA LEU A 57 6.60 3.99 -31.26
C LEU A 57 7.87 3.31 -31.78
N SER A 58 9.03 3.76 -31.30
CA SER A 58 10.28 3.01 -31.47
C SER A 58 10.19 1.63 -30.78
N PRO A 59 10.94 0.61 -31.24
CA PRO A 59 10.84 -0.74 -30.68
C PRO A 59 10.98 -0.82 -29.15
N ALA A 60 11.94 -0.09 -28.57
CA ALA A 60 12.14 -0.06 -27.12
C ALA A 60 10.97 0.59 -26.36
N LYS A 61 10.38 1.66 -26.92
CA LYS A 61 9.20 2.32 -26.35
C LYS A 61 7.95 1.44 -26.47
N ALA A 62 7.79 0.75 -27.61
CA ALA A 62 6.71 -0.20 -27.83
C ALA A 62 6.74 -1.36 -26.82
N GLU A 63 7.91 -1.96 -26.60
CA GLU A 63 8.08 -3.03 -25.62
C GLU A 63 7.76 -2.57 -24.20
N ARG A 64 8.28 -1.40 -23.80
CA ARG A 64 7.96 -0.81 -22.50
C ARG A 64 6.46 -0.53 -22.34
N ALA A 65 5.80 0.00 -23.37
CA ALA A 65 4.38 0.27 -23.34
C ALA A 65 3.56 -1.02 -23.15
N ARG A 66 3.88 -2.10 -23.89
CA ARG A 66 3.21 -3.40 -23.75
C ARG A 66 3.46 -4.04 -22.39
N LEU A 67 4.68 -3.95 -21.86
CA LEU A 67 5.00 -4.40 -20.50
C LEU A 67 4.14 -3.69 -19.45
N LEU A 68 4.08 -2.35 -19.51
CA LEU A 68 3.30 -1.55 -18.58
C LEU A 68 1.80 -1.84 -18.71
N HIS A 69 1.28 -1.91 -19.94
CA HIS A 69 -0.11 -2.29 -20.21
C HIS A 69 -0.45 -3.64 -19.57
N ARG A 70 0.36 -4.68 -19.83
CA ARG A 70 0.17 -6.01 -19.23
C ARG A 70 0.17 -5.93 -17.71
N ARG A 71 1.15 -5.26 -17.11
CA ARG A 71 1.23 -5.10 -15.64
C ARG A 71 0.03 -4.35 -15.06
N ILE A 72 -0.53 -3.38 -15.79
CA ILE A 72 -1.69 -2.60 -15.35
C ILE A 72 -2.98 -3.43 -15.42
N THR A 73 -3.16 -4.25 -16.45
CA THR A 73 -4.42 -4.96 -16.72
C THR A 73 -4.46 -6.37 -16.13
N SER A 74 -3.31 -6.97 -15.82
CA SER A 74 -3.24 -8.30 -15.20
C SER A 74 -3.86 -8.31 -13.79
N PRO A 75 -4.78 -9.25 -13.49
CA PRO A 75 -5.28 -9.49 -12.14
C PRO A 75 -4.16 -9.71 -11.13
N ARG A 76 -4.31 -9.18 -9.92
CA ARG A 76 -3.36 -9.44 -8.83
C ARG A 76 -3.62 -10.80 -8.19
N THR A 77 -2.56 -11.60 -8.06
CA THR A 77 -2.58 -12.87 -7.33
C THR A 77 -2.95 -12.63 -5.86
N PRO A 78 -3.92 -13.36 -5.30
CA PRO A 78 -4.24 -13.28 -3.87
C PRO A 78 -3.04 -13.67 -3.00
N LEU A 79 -2.92 -13.05 -1.82
CA LEU A 79 -1.91 -13.48 -0.83
C LEU A 79 -2.52 -14.54 0.11
N MET A 80 -1.78 -15.62 0.33
CA MET A 80 -2.11 -16.65 1.31
C MET A 80 -1.44 -16.27 2.63
N LEU A 81 -2.24 -15.90 3.64
CA LEU A 81 -1.80 -15.47 4.96
C LEU A 81 -2.33 -16.47 6.00
N GLY A 82 -1.65 -17.62 6.09
CA GLY A 82 -2.13 -18.77 6.86
C GLY A 82 -3.40 -19.34 6.22
N ASP A 83 -4.46 -19.50 7.00
CA ASP A 83 -5.77 -19.96 6.50
C ASP A 83 -6.57 -18.84 5.81
N ARG A 84 -6.09 -17.59 5.85
CA ARG A 84 -6.78 -16.46 5.23
C ARG A 84 -6.24 -16.18 3.83
N VAL A 85 -7.15 -15.78 2.94
CA VAL A 85 -6.82 -15.36 1.57
C VAL A 85 -7.13 -13.88 1.42
N LEU A 86 -6.10 -13.08 1.18
CA LEU A 86 -6.24 -11.67 0.86
C LEU A 86 -6.44 -11.50 -0.65
N ARG A 87 -7.69 -11.28 -1.08
CA ARG A 87 -8.05 -11.15 -2.49
C ARG A 87 -8.00 -9.69 -2.94
N PHE A 88 -7.40 -9.45 -4.09
CA PHE A 88 -7.22 -8.10 -4.65
C PHE A 88 -8.22 -7.76 -5.77
N ASP A 89 -9.30 -8.53 -5.87
CA ASP A 89 -10.45 -8.21 -6.73
C ASP A 89 -11.35 -7.12 -6.13
N GLN A 90 -11.11 -6.76 -4.86
CA GLN A 90 -11.74 -5.68 -4.12
C GLN A 90 -10.73 -5.03 -3.13
N PRO A 91 -10.98 -3.80 -2.66
CA PRO A 91 -10.12 -3.15 -1.67
C PRO A 91 -10.13 -3.88 -0.33
N GLN A 92 -8.96 -3.96 0.30
CA GLN A 92 -8.75 -4.60 1.60
C GLN A 92 -8.35 -3.56 2.64
N VAL A 93 -8.85 -3.74 3.86
CA VAL A 93 -8.51 -2.85 4.99
C VAL A 93 -7.43 -3.50 5.85
N MET A 94 -6.29 -2.83 5.95
CA MET A 94 -5.20 -3.17 6.85
C MET A 94 -5.23 -2.20 8.03
N VAL A 95 -5.43 -2.72 9.23
CA VAL A 95 -5.53 -1.86 10.43
C VAL A 95 -4.20 -1.78 11.16
N ILE A 96 -3.86 -0.58 11.61
CA ILE A 96 -2.67 -0.29 12.39
C ILE A 96 -2.93 -0.67 13.86
N LEU A 97 -2.12 -1.58 14.40
CA LEU A 97 -2.04 -1.88 15.82
C LEU A 97 -0.63 -1.58 16.29
N ASN A 98 -0.42 -0.40 16.88
CA ASN A 98 0.87 -0.08 17.49
C ASN A 98 0.87 -0.58 18.93
N VAL A 99 1.95 -1.25 19.33
CA VAL A 99 2.21 -1.68 20.72
C VAL A 99 3.36 -0.88 21.30
N THR A 100 3.22 0.45 21.22
CA THR A 100 4.18 1.40 21.79
C THR A 100 3.64 2.06 23.06
N PRO A 101 4.49 2.52 23.98
CA PRO A 101 4.07 3.19 25.21
C PRO A 101 3.06 4.33 25.03
N ASP A 102 3.19 5.07 23.93
CA ASP A 102 2.40 6.28 23.67
C ASP A 102 1.12 6.04 22.83
N SER A 103 0.86 4.80 22.41
CA SER A 103 -0.17 4.51 21.39
C SER A 103 -1.58 4.25 21.92
N PHE A 104 -1.74 4.02 23.21
CA PHE A 104 -3.05 3.84 23.83
C PHE A 104 -3.41 5.11 24.62
N SER A 105 -4.46 5.81 24.16
CA SER A 105 -5.05 6.99 24.81
C SER A 105 -5.56 6.73 26.23
N ASP A 106 -5.53 5.47 26.68
CA ASP A 106 -5.91 5.03 28.02
C ASP A 106 -4.72 4.95 28.99
N GLY A 107 -3.59 5.61 28.68
CA GLY A 107 -2.50 5.83 29.63
C GLY A 107 -1.55 4.64 29.82
N GLY A 108 -1.12 3.99 28.73
CA GLY A 108 -0.03 3.00 28.79
C GLY A 108 -0.41 1.65 29.41
N ARG A 109 -1.71 1.38 29.62
CA ARG A 109 -2.21 0.14 30.26
C ARG A 109 -1.85 -1.16 29.53
N HIS A 110 -1.40 -1.09 28.28
CA HIS A 110 -1.12 -2.28 27.46
C HIS A 110 0.35 -2.50 27.07
N VAL A 111 1.29 -1.68 27.57
CA VAL A 111 2.73 -1.84 27.26
C VAL A 111 3.27 -3.18 27.73
N ASP A 112 2.64 -3.75 28.76
CA ASP A 112 2.92 -5.06 29.33
C ASP A 112 1.69 -5.99 29.28
N ASP A 113 0.74 -5.73 28.36
CA ASP A 113 -0.47 -6.55 28.19
C ASP A 113 -0.61 -7.09 26.76
N PRO A 114 0.18 -8.11 26.38
CA PRO A 114 0.02 -8.77 25.10
C PRO A 114 -1.38 -9.36 24.87
N ALA A 115 -2.09 -9.72 25.95
CA ALA A 115 -3.43 -10.27 25.86
C ALA A 115 -4.44 -9.20 25.45
N GLY A 116 -4.40 -8.02 26.07
CA GLY A 116 -5.22 -6.86 25.69
C GLY A 116 -4.92 -6.37 24.28
N ALA A 117 -3.64 -6.25 23.90
CA ALA A 117 -3.28 -5.87 22.53
C ALA A 117 -3.81 -6.88 21.50
N ALA A 118 -3.68 -8.18 21.76
CA ALA A 118 -4.24 -9.21 20.89
C ALA A 118 -5.78 -9.17 20.85
N ALA A 119 -6.45 -8.92 21.99
CA ALA A 119 -7.91 -8.78 22.05
C ALA A 119 -8.40 -7.60 21.20
N VAL A 120 -7.69 -6.47 21.22
CA VAL A 120 -7.97 -5.32 20.34
C VAL A 120 -7.81 -5.72 18.87
N GLY A 121 -6.72 -6.42 18.50
CA GLY A 121 -6.52 -6.90 17.13
C GLY A 121 -7.62 -7.85 16.67
N VAL A 122 -8.07 -8.78 17.53
CA VAL A 122 -9.21 -9.66 17.24
C VAL A 122 -10.51 -8.87 17.05
N ALA A 123 -10.76 -7.86 17.88
CA ALA A 123 -11.93 -7.00 17.74
C ALA A 123 -11.90 -6.20 16.43
N MET A 124 -10.73 -5.69 16.02
CA MET A 124 -10.56 -5.01 14.74
C MET A 124 -10.78 -5.94 13.55
N ALA A 125 -10.32 -7.19 13.62
CA ALA A 125 -10.59 -8.21 12.61
C ALA A 125 -12.11 -8.50 12.52
N ALA A 126 -12.79 -8.64 13.67
CA ALA A 126 -14.24 -8.80 13.72
C ALA A 126 -15.01 -7.60 13.16
N ALA A 127 -14.47 -6.38 13.30
CA ALA A 127 -15.01 -5.16 12.71
C ALA A 127 -14.82 -5.07 11.17
N GLY A 128 -14.08 -6.02 10.57
CA GLY A 128 -13.93 -6.15 9.12
C GLY A 128 -12.54 -5.79 8.59
N ALA A 129 -11.54 -5.60 9.45
CA ALA A 129 -10.15 -5.53 8.99
C ALA A 129 -9.73 -6.88 8.39
N ALA A 130 -9.16 -6.83 7.19
CA ALA A 130 -8.70 -8.02 6.47
C ALA A 130 -7.35 -8.52 7.01
N LEU A 131 -6.52 -7.60 7.53
CA LEU A 131 -5.26 -7.91 8.20
C LEU A 131 -4.94 -6.85 9.27
N ILE A 132 -4.22 -7.28 10.31
CA ILE A 132 -3.65 -6.42 11.35
C ILE A 132 -2.19 -6.14 11.01
N ASP A 133 -1.77 -4.89 11.12
CA ASP A 133 -0.39 -4.46 10.97
C ASP A 133 0.19 -4.06 12.33
N LEU A 134 1.00 -4.95 12.89
CA LEU A 134 1.53 -4.83 14.24
C LEU A 134 2.89 -4.12 14.20
N GLY A 135 2.97 -2.96 14.86
CA GLY A 135 4.22 -2.18 14.98
C GLY A 135 4.70 -2.08 16.42
N GLY A 136 5.96 -2.46 16.69
CA GLY A 136 6.60 -2.32 18.00
C GLY A 136 7.48 -1.07 18.15
N GLU A 137 7.77 -0.39 17.04
CA GLU A 137 8.55 0.85 16.96
C GLU A 137 7.72 1.98 16.35
N SER A 138 7.79 3.17 16.93
CA SER A 138 7.17 4.36 16.34
C SER A 138 8.03 4.86 15.17
N THR A 139 7.48 4.89 13.96
CA THR A 139 8.15 5.47 12.80
C THR A 139 7.87 6.97 12.63
N ARG A 140 7.42 7.66 13.70
CA ARG A 140 7.13 9.10 13.66
C ARG A 140 8.45 9.91 13.64
N PRO A 141 8.46 11.13 13.06
CA PRO A 141 9.64 11.99 13.11
C PRO A 141 10.10 12.22 14.56
N GLY A 142 11.38 11.98 14.84
CA GLY A 142 11.99 12.21 16.15
C GLY A 142 11.76 11.11 17.20
N ALA A 143 11.10 10.00 16.85
CA ALA A 143 10.98 8.86 17.76
C ALA A 143 12.35 8.20 18.02
N ALA A 144 12.60 7.77 19.26
CA ALA A 144 13.82 7.04 19.60
C ALA A 144 13.79 5.63 18.98
N THR A 145 14.92 5.21 18.42
CA THR A 145 15.11 3.83 17.97
C THR A 145 15.02 2.87 19.14
N VAL A 146 14.21 1.82 19.00
CA VAL A 146 14.06 0.77 20.00
C VAL A 146 15.12 -0.31 19.72
N TRP A 147 15.73 -0.91 20.75
CA TRP A 147 16.62 -2.06 20.52
C TRP A 147 15.82 -3.24 19.98
N GLU A 148 16.40 -4.03 19.05
CA GLU A 148 15.67 -5.11 18.38
C GLU A 148 15.12 -6.16 19.35
N GLY A 149 15.82 -6.47 20.43
CA GLY A 149 15.34 -7.41 21.46
C GLY A 149 14.14 -6.88 22.25
N ASP A 150 14.09 -5.57 22.54
CA ASP A 150 12.94 -4.93 23.20
C ASP A 150 11.72 -4.91 22.28
N GLU A 151 11.93 -4.65 20.99
CA GLU A 151 10.86 -4.71 19.98
C GLU A 151 10.31 -6.13 19.87
N ILE A 152 11.19 -7.14 19.77
CA ILE A 152 10.82 -8.57 19.75
C ILE A 152 10.00 -8.95 20.98
N ALA A 153 10.46 -8.58 22.17
CA ALA A 153 9.79 -8.89 23.44
C ALA A 153 8.37 -8.30 23.52
N ARG A 154 8.12 -7.17 22.85
CA ARG A 154 6.80 -6.54 22.76
C ARG A 154 5.90 -7.20 21.73
N VAL A 155 6.41 -7.44 20.52
CA VAL A 155 5.56 -7.86 19.39
C VAL A 155 5.29 -9.36 19.35
N VAL A 156 6.27 -10.20 19.68
CA VAL A 156 6.14 -11.67 19.53
C VAL A 156 4.98 -12.24 20.34
N PRO A 157 4.80 -11.90 21.64
CA PRO A 157 3.68 -12.44 22.42
C PRO A 157 2.30 -12.01 21.87
N VAL A 158 2.22 -10.88 21.17
CA VAL A 158 0.97 -10.42 20.52
C VAL A 158 0.75 -11.19 19.22
N VAL A 159 1.80 -11.40 18.42
CA VAL A 159 1.74 -12.22 17.19
C VAL A 159 1.24 -13.63 17.49
N GLU A 160 1.81 -14.32 18.48
CA GLU A 160 1.43 -15.68 18.84
C GLU A 160 -0.07 -15.79 19.17
N ARG A 161 -0.60 -14.82 19.91
CA ARG A 161 -2.02 -14.77 20.30
C ARG A 161 -2.94 -14.46 19.14
N LEU A 162 -2.56 -13.51 18.27
CA LEU A 162 -3.31 -13.20 17.06
C LEU A 162 -3.32 -14.39 16.09
N ALA A 163 -2.19 -15.09 15.96
CA ALA A 163 -2.06 -16.26 15.11
C ALA A 163 -2.93 -17.41 15.62
N ALA A 164 -2.93 -17.66 16.93
CA ALA A 164 -3.82 -18.62 17.57
C ALA A 164 -5.32 -18.29 17.39
N ALA A 165 -5.66 -17.00 17.24
CA ALA A 165 -7.01 -16.53 16.93
C ALA A 165 -7.35 -16.56 15.42
N GLY A 166 -6.44 -17.05 14.57
CA GLY A 166 -6.65 -17.13 13.12
C GLY A 166 -6.71 -15.77 12.43
N VAL A 167 -6.03 -14.75 12.96
CA VAL A 167 -5.97 -13.41 12.38
C VAL A 167 -4.81 -13.33 11.38
N ALA A 168 -5.03 -12.65 10.24
CA ALA A 168 -3.95 -12.35 9.29
C ALA A 168 -3.09 -11.21 9.83
N ILE A 169 -1.78 -11.41 9.87
CA ILE A 169 -0.84 -10.54 10.59
C ILE A 169 0.27 -10.09 9.64
N SER A 170 0.37 -8.77 9.52
CA SER A 170 1.54 -8.05 9.02
C SER A 170 2.34 -7.50 10.20
N VAL A 171 3.66 -7.44 10.05
CA VAL A 171 4.56 -6.84 11.04
C VAL A 171 5.22 -5.63 10.42
N ASP A 172 5.01 -4.46 11.02
CA ASP A 172 5.62 -3.19 10.63
C ASP A 172 7.00 -3.07 11.29
N THR A 173 8.04 -3.49 10.55
CA THR A 173 9.42 -3.40 11.03
C THR A 173 10.41 -3.34 9.86
N ARG A 174 11.58 -2.78 10.16
CA ARG A 174 12.73 -2.63 9.24
C ARG A 174 13.95 -3.45 9.67
N LYS A 175 13.85 -4.17 10.78
CA LYS A 175 14.96 -4.89 11.43
C LYS A 175 14.83 -6.39 11.15
N ALA A 176 15.89 -6.99 10.61
CA ALA A 176 15.85 -8.38 10.17
C ALA A 176 15.60 -9.36 11.33
N ALA A 177 16.13 -9.06 12.53
CA ALA A 177 15.92 -9.88 13.72
C ALA A 177 14.43 -9.91 14.13
N VAL A 178 13.74 -8.75 14.07
CA VAL A 178 12.32 -8.64 14.38
C VAL A 178 11.47 -9.35 13.32
N MET A 179 11.82 -9.19 12.04
CA MET A 179 11.18 -9.93 10.94
C MET A 179 11.28 -11.45 11.18
N ALA A 180 12.47 -11.97 11.43
CA ALA A 180 12.69 -13.40 11.64
C ALA A 180 11.92 -13.93 12.86
N ALA A 181 11.98 -13.23 13.99
CA ALA A 181 11.31 -13.65 15.22
C ALA A 181 9.78 -13.65 15.09
N THR A 182 9.22 -12.63 14.45
CA THR A 182 7.77 -12.52 14.28
C THR A 182 7.22 -13.48 13.23
N LEU A 183 7.95 -13.73 12.14
CA LEU A 183 7.59 -14.77 11.17
C LEU A 183 7.60 -16.16 11.84
N ALA A 184 8.61 -16.45 12.67
CA ALA A 184 8.65 -17.70 13.45
C ALA A 184 7.48 -17.82 14.45
N ALA A 185 6.99 -16.70 14.96
CA ALA A 185 5.85 -16.62 15.88
C ALA A 185 4.47 -16.72 15.20
N GLY A 186 4.40 -16.70 13.86
CA GLY A 186 3.15 -16.81 13.11
C GLY A 186 2.70 -15.55 12.37
N ALA A 187 3.55 -14.54 12.22
CA ALA A 187 3.29 -13.45 11.28
C ALA A 187 3.34 -13.96 9.83
N HIS A 188 2.58 -13.30 8.94
CA HIS A 188 2.40 -13.77 7.57
C HIS A 188 3.02 -12.83 6.53
N LEU A 189 3.15 -11.55 6.85
CA LEU A 189 3.62 -10.50 5.94
C LEU A 189 4.59 -9.57 6.67
N VAL A 190 5.63 -9.12 5.97
CA VAL A 190 6.52 -8.06 6.45
C VAL A 190 6.14 -6.73 5.79
N ASN A 191 5.83 -5.70 6.57
CA ASN A 191 5.62 -4.35 6.09
C ASN A 191 6.84 -3.50 6.44
N ASP A 192 7.66 -3.14 5.45
CA ASP A 192 8.90 -2.42 5.69
C ASP A 192 8.91 -1.02 5.05
N VAL A 193 8.88 -0.01 5.92
CA VAL A 193 8.99 1.42 5.57
C VAL A 193 10.33 1.81 4.90
N ALA A 194 11.34 0.95 4.99
CA ALA A 194 12.64 1.10 4.33
C ALA A 194 12.80 0.14 3.14
N ALA A 195 11.75 -0.60 2.76
CA ALA A 195 11.75 -1.55 1.65
C ALA A 195 12.93 -2.54 1.66
N LEU A 196 13.31 -3.06 2.83
CA LEU A 196 14.42 -3.97 3.06
C LEU A 196 15.80 -3.36 2.76
N ALA A 197 15.93 -2.04 2.85
CA ALA A 197 17.19 -1.33 2.64
C ALA A 197 17.82 -0.75 3.92
N TYR A 198 17.17 -0.94 5.08
CA TYR A 198 17.70 -0.49 6.37
C TYR A 198 18.66 -1.52 6.99
N ASP A 199 18.17 -2.73 7.28
CA ASP A 199 19.01 -3.84 7.74
C ASP A 199 19.48 -4.67 6.53
N PRO A 200 20.80 -4.83 6.30
CA PRO A 200 21.31 -5.57 5.16
C PRO A 200 20.87 -7.04 5.11
N ARG A 201 20.45 -7.61 6.25
CA ARG A 201 19.97 -9.00 6.35
C ARG A 201 18.48 -9.14 6.01
N ALA A 202 17.72 -8.04 5.93
CA ALA A 202 16.26 -8.07 5.78
C ALA A 202 15.81 -8.75 4.49
N LEU A 203 16.54 -8.52 3.39
CA LEU A 203 16.24 -9.15 2.11
C LEU A 203 16.40 -10.66 2.16
N ASP A 204 17.47 -11.15 2.78
CA ASP A 204 17.72 -12.58 2.93
C ASP A 204 16.66 -13.25 3.82
N VAL A 205 16.23 -12.58 4.89
CA VAL A 205 15.15 -13.08 5.76
C VAL A 205 13.83 -13.23 5.00
N VAL A 206 13.43 -12.22 4.22
CA VAL A 206 12.19 -12.27 3.42
C VAL A 206 12.28 -13.29 2.28
N ALA A 207 13.43 -13.38 1.61
CA ALA A 207 13.66 -14.35 0.55
C ALA A 207 13.62 -15.79 1.09
N ALA A 208 14.28 -16.04 2.24
CA ALA A 208 14.31 -17.35 2.87
C ALA A 208 12.94 -17.79 3.43
N SER A 209 12.17 -16.86 4.00
CA SER A 209 10.82 -17.16 4.51
C SER A 209 9.81 -17.36 3.39
N GLY A 210 10.03 -16.72 2.23
CA GLY A 210 9.07 -16.67 1.14
C GLY A 210 7.78 -15.95 1.53
N CYS A 211 7.77 -15.13 2.59
CA CYS A 211 6.59 -14.38 2.99
C CYS A 211 6.30 -13.22 2.02
N PRO A 212 5.04 -12.78 1.90
CA PRO A 212 4.74 -11.50 1.30
C PRO A 212 5.44 -10.32 1.99
N VAL A 213 5.72 -9.28 1.21
CA VAL A 213 6.38 -8.06 1.69
C VAL A 213 5.76 -6.80 1.09
N VAL A 214 5.57 -5.78 1.92
CA VAL A 214 5.27 -4.42 1.48
C VAL A 214 6.56 -3.62 1.40
N LEU A 215 6.84 -3.07 0.22
CA LEU A 215 7.97 -2.20 -0.06
C LEU A 215 7.47 -0.75 -0.13
N MET A 216 7.78 0.04 0.89
CA MET A 216 7.41 1.45 0.92
C MET A 216 8.55 2.35 0.43
N HIS A 217 8.21 3.37 -0.36
CA HIS A 217 9.14 4.45 -0.64
C HIS A 217 9.32 5.38 0.56
N SER A 218 10.57 5.53 1.01
CA SER A 218 11.02 6.65 1.82
C SER A 218 12.27 7.31 1.22
N PRO A 219 12.47 8.64 1.36
CA PRO A 219 13.56 9.36 0.68
C PRO A 219 14.97 8.95 1.10
N ALA A 220 15.17 8.47 2.33
CA ALA A 220 16.48 8.05 2.84
C ALA A 220 16.36 6.75 3.65
N PRO A 221 16.01 5.61 3.05
CA PRO A 221 15.63 4.39 3.76
C PRO A 221 16.73 3.88 4.72
N ALA A 222 18.01 4.08 4.38
CA ALA A 222 19.14 3.72 5.23
C ALA A 222 19.40 4.69 6.40
N GLN A 223 18.93 5.93 6.33
CA GLN A 223 19.15 6.97 7.34
C GLN A 223 17.86 7.29 8.14
N GLY A 224 16.72 6.73 7.73
CA GLY A 224 15.41 6.92 8.35
C GLY A 224 14.36 7.40 7.35
N PRO A 225 13.05 7.16 7.61
CA PRO A 225 12.03 7.37 6.60
C PRO A 225 11.70 8.86 6.30
N HIS A 226 12.40 9.79 6.96
CA HIS A 226 12.17 11.25 6.91
C HIS A 226 13.38 12.04 6.40
N GLY A 227 14.16 11.47 5.46
CA GLY A 227 15.24 12.20 4.79
C GLY A 227 14.75 13.43 4.02
N CYS A 228 15.66 14.38 3.78
CA CYS A 228 15.42 15.56 2.95
C CYS A 228 15.89 15.29 1.51
N GLY A 229 14.95 15.25 0.57
CA GLY A 229 15.25 15.19 -0.86
C GLY A 229 14.12 15.89 -1.60
N GLY A 230 14.45 16.97 -2.32
CA GLY A 230 13.48 17.58 -3.23
C GLY A 230 13.23 16.64 -4.41
N TYR A 231 11.96 16.41 -4.73
CA TYR A 231 11.59 15.66 -5.93
C TYR A 231 11.48 16.63 -7.11
N ARG A 232 11.93 16.21 -8.29
CA ARG A 232 11.70 16.98 -9.53
C ARG A 232 10.31 16.70 -10.08
N ASP A 233 9.94 15.42 -10.09
CA ASP A 233 8.58 14.96 -10.33
C ASP A 233 8.29 13.89 -9.28
N PRO A 234 7.62 14.23 -8.15
CA PRO A 234 7.42 13.29 -7.05
C PRO A 234 6.73 12.00 -7.48
N LEU A 235 5.86 12.05 -8.48
CA LEU A 235 5.17 10.86 -8.95
C LEU A 235 6.14 9.93 -9.73
N LEU A 236 6.92 10.48 -10.66
CA LEU A 236 7.83 9.68 -11.48
C LEU A 236 9.09 9.26 -10.72
N ASP A 237 9.60 10.11 -9.83
CA ASP A 237 10.77 9.82 -9.01
C ASP A 237 10.48 8.66 -8.04
N VAL A 238 9.31 8.66 -7.39
CA VAL A 238 8.89 7.57 -6.52
C VAL A 238 8.58 6.29 -7.32
N PHE A 239 8.00 6.41 -8.51
CA PHE A 239 7.77 5.27 -9.40
C PHE A 239 9.09 4.60 -9.80
N ASP A 240 10.07 5.36 -10.28
CA ASP A 240 11.37 4.84 -10.72
C ASP A 240 12.12 4.17 -9.56
N TRP A 241 12.08 4.78 -8.37
CA TRP A 241 12.69 4.21 -7.18
C TRP A 241 12.03 2.88 -6.77
N LEU A 242 10.69 2.84 -6.72
CA LEU A 242 9.96 1.60 -6.40
C LEU A 242 10.17 0.54 -7.46
N GLU A 243 10.23 0.91 -8.74
CA GLU A 243 10.54 -0.04 -9.82
C GLU A 243 11.90 -0.68 -9.60
N ALA A 244 12.95 0.13 -9.42
CA ALA A 244 14.29 -0.39 -9.16
C ALA A 244 14.33 -1.30 -7.92
N ARG A 245 13.59 -0.94 -6.86
CA ARG A 245 13.54 -1.74 -5.64
C ARG A 245 12.81 -3.07 -5.83
N VAL A 246 11.67 -3.07 -6.52
CA VAL A 246 10.94 -4.30 -6.84
C VAL A 246 11.82 -5.22 -7.69
N GLU A 247 12.51 -4.71 -8.71
CA GLU A 247 13.40 -5.53 -9.54
C GLU A 247 14.56 -6.11 -8.71
N ALA A 248 15.13 -5.36 -7.76
CA ALA A 248 16.18 -5.87 -6.87
C ALA A 248 15.68 -7.00 -5.94
N VAL A 249 14.47 -6.85 -5.39
CA VAL A 249 13.86 -7.86 -4.51
C VAL A 249 13.47 -9.13 -5.29
N VAL A 250 12.99 -8.97 -6.53
CA VAL A 250 12.73 -10.10 -7.43
C VAL A 250 14.02 -10.82 -7.82
N ALA A 251 15.09 -10.08 -8.12
CA ALA A 251 16.39 -10.67 -8.44
C ALA A 251 17.00 -11.47 -7.28
N ALA A 252 16.63 -11.16 -6.03
CA ALA A 252 17.00 -11.91 -4.84
C ALA A 252 16.13 -13.15 -4.57
N GLY A 253 15.14 -13.45 -5.44
CA GLY A 253 14.35 -14.68 -5.38
C GLY A 253 12.95 -14.52 -4.79
N VAL A 254 12.52 -13.31 -4.42
CA VAL A 254 11.14 -13.07 -3.97
C VAL A 254 10.20 -12.99 -5.18
N ASP A 255 9.15 -13.81 -5.20
CA ASP A 255 8.13 -13.73 -6.25
C ASP A 255 7.45 -12.36 -6.27
N ARG A 256 7.39 -11.71 -7.44
CA ARG A 256 6.70 -10.42 -7.62
C ARG A 256 5.24 -10.47 -7.16
N ALA A 257 4.57 -11.62 -7.29
CA ALA A 257 3.20 -11.79 -6.82
C ALA A 257 3.04 -11.64 -5.29
N LYS A 258 4.15 -11.75 -4.54
CA LYS A 258 4.21 -11.57 -3.08
C LYS A 258 4.64 -10.17 -2.66
N ILE A 259 4.95 -9.28 -3.61
CA ILE A 259 5.40 -7.91 -3.33
C ILE A 259 4.22 -6.95 -3.45
N VAL A 260 3.99 -6.15 -2.41
CA VAL A 260 3.07 -5.00 -2.41
C VAL A 260 3.90 -3.72 -2.41
N VAL A 261 3.44 -2.67 -3.08
CA VAL A 261 4.15 -1.37 -3.13
C VAL A 261 3.36 -0.28 -2.41
N ASP A 262 4.05 0.57 -1.65
CA ASP A 262 3.47 1.75 -1.00
C ASP A 262 4.28 3.02 -1.39
N PRO A 263 3.65 4.04 -2.00
CA PRO A 263 4.30 5.32 -2.31
C PRO A 263 4.80 6.12 -1.10
N GLY A 264 4.44 5.72 0.12
CA GLY A 264 4.93 6.27 1.38
C GLY A 264 4.40 7.68 1.65
N ILE A 265 3.09 7.86 1.61
CA ILE A 265 2.46 9.16 1.89
C ILE A 265 2.84 9.65 3.29
N GLY A 266 3.27 10.90 3.40
CA GLY A 266 3.68 11.54 4.67
C GLY A 266 5.08 11.18 5.18
N PHE A 267 5.87 10.42 4.44
CA PHE A 267 7.25 10.06 4.80
C PHE A 267 8.28 10.91 4.05
N GLY A 268 8.69 12.03 4.65
CA GLY A 268 9.73 12.91 4.10
C GLY A 268 9.32 13.64 2.82
N LYS A 269 8.01 13.87 2.63
CA LYS A 269 7.41 14.45 1.43
C LYS A 269 6.65 15.73 1.77
N ALA A 270 6.77 16.76 0.92
CA ALA A 270 6.00 17.98 1.08
C ALA A 270 4.50 17.73 0.84
N LEU A 271 3.65 18.69 1.22
CA LEU A 271 2.21 18.59 0.99
C LEU A 271 1.89 18.39 -0.51
N SER A 272 2.53 19.19 -1.38
CA SER A 272 2.40 19.09 -2.84
C SER A 272 2.79 17.71 -3.37
N ASP A 273 3.86 17.13 -2.85
CA ASP A 273 4.35 15.82 -3.29
C ASP A 273 3.36 14.71 -2.93
N ASN A 274 2.84 14.76 -1.70
CA ASN A 274 1.82 13.79 -1.27
C ASN A 274 0.54 13.90 -2.10
N LEU A 275 0.10 15.12 -2.41
CA LEU A 275 -1.06 15.35 -3.28
C LEU A 275 -0.82 14.82 -4.70
N ALA A 276 0.37 15.05 -5.26
CA ALA A 276 0.75 14.53 -6.58
C ALA A 276 0.74 12.99 -6.60
N LEU A 277 1.25 12.34 -5.55
CA LEU A 277 1.25 10.89 -5.41
C LEU A 277 -0.16 10.30 -5.28
N VAL A 278 -1.01 10.88 -4.43
CA VAL A 278 -2.41 10.43 -4.29
C VAL A 278 -3.15 10.62 -5.61
N ASN A 279 -3.02 11.78 -6.27
CA ASN A 279 -3.65 12.01 -7.57
C ASN A 279 -3.11 11.06 -8.67
N GLY A 280 -1.84 10.68 -8.56
CA GLY A 280 -1.13 9.82 -9.51
C GLY A 280 -1.20 8.33 -9.21
N LEU A 281 -1.88 7.90 -8.14
CA LEU A 281 -1.73 6.55 -7.55
C LEU A 281 -1.89 5.39 -8.55
N ALA A 282 -2.81 5.54 -9.52
CA ALA A 282 -3.03 4.53 -10.55
C ALA A 282 -1.78 4.20 -11.39
N LEU A 283 -0.79 5.09 -11.43
CA LEU A 283 0.48 4.88 -12.13
C LEU A 283 1.24 3.66 -11.58
N PHE A 284 1.20 3.43 -10.27
CA PHE A 284 1.98 2.38 -9.62
C PHE A 284 1.54 0.96 -10.01
N HIS A 285 0.36 0.78 -10.63
CA HIS A 285 -0.01 -0.51 -11.21
C HIS A 285 0.93 -0.95 -12.35
N GLY A 286 1.64 -0.02 -12.98
CA GLY A 286 2.71 -0.30 -13.94
C GLY A 286 3.90 -1.08 -13.36
N LEU A 287 4.01 -1.19 -12.03
CA LEU A 287 5.02 -2.03 -11.36
C LEU A 287 4.65 -3.52 -11.35
N GLY A 288 3.38 -3.85 -11.62
CA GLY A 288 2.87 -5.23 -11.63
C GLY A 288 2.57 -5.79 -10.23
N CYS A 289 2.62 -4.94 -9.20
CA CYS A 289 2.35 -5.30 -7.80
C CYS A 289 0.98 -4.76 -7.34
N PRO A 290 0.35 -5.33 -6.30
CA PRO A 290 -0.70 -4.64 -5.54
C PRO A 290 -0.16 -3.35 -4.94
N VAL A 291 -1.01 -2.33 -4.84
CA VAL A 291 -0.70 -1.00 -4.34
C VAL A 291 -1.40 -0.80 -2.99
N MET A 292 -0.62 -0.41 -1.98
CA MET A 292 -1.09 0.00 -0.68
C MET A 292 -1.08 1.53 -0.54
N LEU A 293 -2.06 2.07 0.17
CA LEU A 293 -2.10 3.48 0.56
C LEU A 293 -2.23 3.61 2.09
N GLY A 294 -1.18 4.11 2.75
CA GLY A 294 -1.20 4.50 4.15
C GLY A 294 -1.24 6.01 4.37
N ALA A 295 -2.44 6.59 4.50
CA ALA A 295 -2.63 8.04 4.69
C ALA A 295 -3.45 8.43 5.93
N SER A 296 -3.91 7.45 6.71
CA SER A 296 -4.78 7.67 7.87
C SER A 296 -4.11 8.54 8.95
N ARG A 297 -4.85 9.55 9.43
CA ARG A 297 -4.48 10.54 10.45
C ARG A 297 -3.18 11.32 10.17
N LYS A 298 -2.64 11.26 8.95
CA LYS A 298 -1.36 11.90 8.60
C LYS A 298 -1.46 13.43 8.50
N ARG A 299 -0.31 14.09 8.60
CA ARG A 299 -0.16 15.56 8.56
C ARG A 299 -0.76 16.20 7.31
N ILE A 300 -0.82 15.50 6.18
CA ILE A 300 -1.52 15.97 4.96
C ILE A 300 -2.96 16.41 5.25
N ILE A 301 -3.69 15.66 6.08
CA ILE A 301 -5.08 15.99 6.44
C ILE A 301 -5.11 17.24 7.31
N GLY A 302 -4.25 17.31 8.33
CA GLY A 302 -4.12 18.50 9.18
C GLY A 302 -3.81 19.75 8.37
N ALA A 303 -2.81 19.67 7.48
CA ALA A 303 -2.40 20.80 6.64
C ALA A 303 -3.51 21.30 5.69
N LEU A 304 -4.43 20.43 5.28
CA LEU A 304 -5.59 20.77 4.44
C LEU A 304 -6.85 21.14 5.25
N SER A 305 -6.83 20.89 6.56
CA SER A 305 -7.97 21.05 7.46
C SER A 305 -7.54 21.80 8.72
N ASN A 306 -7.10 23.06 8.54
CA ASN A 306 -6.81 24.01 9.61
C ASN A 306 -5.88 23.47 10.72
N GLU A 307 -4.87 22.71 10.35
CA GLU A 307 -3.92 22.05 11.27
C GLU A 307 -4.61 21.16 12.32
N ALA A 308 -5.76 20.54 11.97
CA ALA A 308 -6.52 19.66 12.84
C ALA A 308 -5.59 18.61 13.51
N PRO A 309 -5.74 18.35 14.82
CA PRO A 309 -4.92 17.38 15.54
C PRO A 309 -5.21 15.95 15.06
N ALA A 310 -4.29 15.01 15.32
CA ALA A 310 -4.32 13.67 14.72
C ALA A 310 -5.61 12.87 15.02
N ASP A 311 -6.18 13.05 16.19
CA ASP A 311 -7.44 12.45 16.68
C ASP A 311 -8.69 13.05 16.03
N GLN A 312 -8.61 14.24 15.43
CA GLN A 312 -9.73 14.92 14.76
C GLN A 312 -9.67 14.79 13.22
N ARG A 313 -8.89 13.84 12.70
CA ARG A 313 -8.67 13.62 11.25
C ARG A 313 -9.50 12.49 10.66
N LEU A 314 -10.53 11.99 11.34
CA LEU A 314 -11.32 10.85 10.90
C LEU A 314 -11.93 11.08 9.50
N GLY A 315 -12.70 12.15 9.32
CA GLY A 315 -13.37 12.43 8.03
C GLY A 315 -12.39 12.56 6.87
N GLY A 316 -11.26 13.26 7.06
CA GLY A 316 -10.20 13.37 6.06
C GLY A 316 -9.47 12.05 5.79
N SER A 317 -9.36 11.17 6.79
CA SER A 317 -8.73 9.84 6.64
C SER A 317 -9.59 8.92 5.78
N VAL A 318 -10.90 8.90 6.04
CA VAL A 318 -11.86 8.13 5.24
C VAL A 318 -11.90 8.66 3.80
N ALA A 319 -11.91 9.99 3.62
CA ALA A 319 -11.87 10.62 2.31
C ALA A 319 -10.60 10.23 1.50
N LEU A 320 -9.42 10.23 2.14
CA LEU A 320 -8.18 9.80 1.48
C LEU A 320 -8.16 8.30 1.17
N ALA A 321 -8.71 7.46 2.06
CA ALA A 321 -8.83 6.03 1.81
C ALA A 321 -9.70 5.76 0.57
N LEU A 322 -10.88 6.38 0.48
CA LEU A 322 -11.75 6.28 -0.70
C LEU A 322 -11.09 6.84 -1.96
N ALA A 323 -10.41 7.99 -1.87
CA ALA A 323 -9.69 8.55 -3.01
C ALA A 323 -8.59 7.61 -3.54
N GLY A 324 -7.94 6.85 -2.65
CA GLY A 324 -7.00 5.79 -3.00
C GLY A 324 -7.69 4.60 -3.68
N VAL A 325 -8.79 4.14 -3.09
CA VAL A 325 -9.62 3.05 -3.64
C VAL A 325 -10.11 3.37 -5.05
N GLU A 326 -10.61 4.58 -5.30
CA GLU A 326 -11.05 5.06 -6.61
C GLU A 326 -9.91 5.18 -7.64
N ARG A 327 -8.65 5.10 -7.19
CA ARG A 327 -7.46 5.12 -8.03
C ARG A 327 -6.72 3.78 -8.05
N GLY A 328 -7.35 2.72 -7.53
CA GLY A 328 -6.87 1.35 -7.63
C GLY A 328 -6.09 0.81 -6.43
N ALA A 329 -6.00 1.53 -5.31
CA ALA A 329 -5.40 0.98 -4.09
C ALA A 329 -6.12 -0.32 -3.68
N GLN A 330 -5.38 -1.42 -3.66
CA GLN A 330 -5.91 -2.71 -3.23
C GLN A 330 -5.84 -2.91 -1.72
N ILE A 331 -4.97 -2.17 -1.04
CA ILE A 331 -4.90 -2.14 0.43
C ILE A 331 -4.95 -0.68 0.89
N VAL A 332 -5.82 -0.37 1.85
CA VAL A 332 -5.77 0.89 2.59
C VAL A 332 -5.37 0.63 4.03
N ARG A 333 -4.29 1.29 4.48
CA ARG A 333 -3.74 1.15 5.83
C ARG A 333 -4.29 2.24 6.74
N VAL A 334 -5.07 1.87 7.75
CA VAL A 334 -5.90 2.80 8.54
C VAL A 334 -5.85 2.57 10.05
N HIS A 335 -6.20 3.59 10.83
CA HIS A 335 -6.47 3.44 12.26
C HIS A 335 -7.95 3.13 12.53
N ASP A 336 -8.84 3.78 11.77
CA ASP A 336 -10.30 3.79 12.00
C ASP A 336 -11.00 2.72 11.14
N VAL A 337 -11.15 1.51 11.68
CA VAL A 337 -11.63 0.34 10.92
C VAL A 337 -13.09 0.45 10.53
N ALA A 338 -13.97 0.67 11.50
CA ALA A 338 -15.41 0.57 11.28
C ALA A 338 -15.90 1.57 10.22
N GLU A 339 -15.43 2.81 10.31
CA GLU A 339 -15.75 3.89 9.41
C GLU A 339 -15.18 3.66 8.01
N THR A 340 -13.93 3.17 7.93
CA THR A 340 -13.31 2.85 6.63
C THR A 340 -14.00 1.67 5.95
N VAL A 341 -14.32 0.60 6.70
CA VAL A 341 -15.04 -0.57 6.19
C VAL A 341 -16.45 -0.17 5.74
N GLN A 342 -17.16 0.65 6.52
CA GLN A 342 -18.46 1.18 6.12
C GLN A 342 -18.38 1.96 4.81
N ALA A 343 -17.42 2.88 4.70
CA ALA A 343 -17.20 3.69 3.50
C ALA A 343 -16.92 2.81 2.26
N ILE A 344 -16.04 1.80 2.39
CA ILE A 344 -15.71 0.87 1.31
C ILE A 344 -16.92 0.02 0.92
N ARG A 345 -17.75 -0.42 1.88
CA ARG A 345 -18.98 -1.18 1.59
C ARG A 345 -19.98 -0.35 0.79
N VAL A 346 -20.16 0.93 1.14
CA VAL A 346 -21.01 1.85 0.36
C VAL A 346 -20.44 2.02 -1.05
N TRP A 347 -19.15 2.33 -1.16
CA TRP A 347 -18.47 2.47 -2.44
C TRP A 347 -18.62 1.22 -3.31
N ARG A 348 -18.44 0.03 -2.73
CA ARG A 348 -18.62 -1.26 -3.41
C ARG A 348 -20.04 -1.43 -3.94
N GLY A 349 -21.06 -1.11 -3.13
CA GLY A 349 -22.46 -1.16 -3.55
C GLY A 349 -22.74 -0.27 -4.77
N LEU A 350 -22.12 0.91 -4.84
CA LEU A 350 -22.21 1.79 -6.02
C LEU A 350 -21.55 1.18 -7.26
N ARG A 351 -20.38 0.54 -7.10
CA ARG A 351 -19.68 -0.15 -8.21
C ARG A 351 -20.47 -1.35 -8.72
N ASP A 352 -21.01 -2.16 -7.81
CA ASP A 352 -21.81 -3.34 -8.16
C ASP A 352 -23.11 -2.92 -8.90
N ALA A 353 -23.78 -1.87 -8.43
CA ALA A 353 -24.98 -1.33 -9.07
C ALA A 353 -24.73 -0.77 -10.48
N ALA A 354 -23.55 -0.17 -10.73
CA ALA A 354 -23.20 0.38 -12.04
C ALA A 354 -23.11 -0.68 -13.15
N LEU A 355 -22.87 -1.96 -12.81
CA LEU A 355 -22.80 -3.05 -13.78
C LEU A 355 -24.18 -3.57 -14.22
N VAL A 356 -25.24 -3.25 -13.47
CA VAL A 356 -26.60 -3.76 -13.69
C VAL A 356 -27.64 -2.67 -13.89
N ALA A 357 -27.25 -1.40 -13.77
CA ALA A 357 -28.13 -0.27 -14.02
C ALA A 357 -28.63 -0.30 -15.49
N PRO A 358 -29.94 -0.13 -15.71
CA PRO A 358 -30.58 -0.27 -17.03
C PRO A 358 -30.17 0.80 -18.04
#